data_AF-A0A972KQ23-F1
#
_entry.id   AF-A0A972KQ23-F1
#
_cell.length_a   1.000
_cell.length_b   1.000
_cell.length_c   1.000
_cell.angle_alpha   90.00
_cell.angle_beta   90.00
_cell.angle_gamma   90.00
#
_symmetry.space_group_name_H-M   'P 1'
#
loop_
_entity.id
_entity.type
_entity.pdbx_description
1 polymer ?
#
loop_
_entity_poly.entity_id
_entity_poly.type
_entity_poly.pdbx_seq_one_letter_code
_entity_poly.pdbx_strand_id
1 'polypeptide(L)'
;MKIIGFILTMAIALTGTSVAQRGDITIPVSTHVKIPLGAQLCADTFYVYGTLEAADYSGVCATAKVYCYGTCLPPDLPVELLSLAAYLHDGRVYLRWATATEENNYGFDVERSVVSRSLGWSKVGFVPGSGTTTELHQYEYKDDLSAFSQYSGMIYYRLRQVDIDGKYSYSPVVEVSMSSTSQSAHLYPSYPNPVRDVMTLEWYLPEPSSVSLSLYNLQGREVARIQEPQPLERGFHALRASVGNMPSGMYNLVLQAGETRLSQVVVVQH
;
A
#
# COMPACT_ATOMS: atom_id res chain seq x y z
N MET A 1 7.37 7.27 -48.89
CA MET A 1 6.13 7.77 -49.52
C MET A 1 5.07 6.68 -49.46
N LYS A 2 3.98 6.94 -48.73
CA LYS A 2 2.69 6.20 -48.60
C LYS A 2 2.76 4.78 -48.00
N ILE A 3 2.48 4.61 -46.69
CA ILE A 3 1.18 4.59 -45.96
C ILE A 3 0.51 3.20 -46.05
N ILE A 4 0.24 2.60 -44.89
CA ILE A 4 -0.99 1.97 -44.36
C ILE A 4 -0.54 1.36 -43.01
N GLY A 5 -0.87 1.91 -41.84
CA GLY A 5 -2.21 2.24 -41.42
C GLY A 5 -2.96 0.97 -40.97
N PHE A 6 -2.32 0.07 -40.23
CA PHE A 6 -3.05 -0.98 -39.52
C PHE A 6 -3.62 -0.40 -38.23
N ILE A 7 -4.83 0.14 -38.35
CA ILE A 7 -5.80 0.14 -37.25
C ILE A 7 -6.04 -1.34 -36.95
N LEU A 8 -5.28 -1.89 -36.03
CA LEU A 8 -5.54 -3.21 -35.50
C LEU A 8 -6.52 -3.02 -34.36
N THR A 9 -7.81 -3.12 -34.66
CA THR A 9 -8.84 -3.46 -33.67
C THR A 9 -8.60 -4.92 -33.28
N MET A 10 -7.51 -5.19 -32.56
CA MET A 10 -7.27 -6.48 -31.92
C MET A 10 -7.27 -6.25 -30.43
N ALA A 11 -8.17 -6.96 -29.74
CA ALA A 11 -7.88 -7.39 -28.38
C ALA A 11 -6.60 -8.24 -28.47
N ILE A 12 -5.45 -7.64 -28.15
CA ILE A 12 -4.19 -8.38 -28.07
C ILE A 12 -4.25 -9.15 -26.75
N ALA A 13 -4.75 -10.39 -26.79
CA ALA A 13 -4.57 -11.33 -25.70
C ALA A 13 -3.11 -11.83 -25.73
N LEU A 14 -2.23 -11.19 -24.96
CA LEU A 14 -0.83 -11.60 -24.85
C LEU A 14 -0.72 -12.80 -23.91
N THR A 15 -0.79 -14.02 -24.41
CA THR A 15 -0.50 -15.20 -23.57
C THR A 15 0.99 -15.54 -23.66
N GLY A 16 1.76 -15.20 -22.62
CA GLY A 16 3.08 -15.80 -22.35
C GLY A 16 4.30 -15.22 -23.08
N THR A 17 4.23 -14.05 -23.71
CA THR A 17 5.39 -13.39 -24.32
C THR A 17 5.42 -11.89 -24.04
N SER A 18 6.63 -11.33 -23.92
CA SER A 18 6.85 -9.89 -23.93
C SER A 18 6.78 -9.38 -25.37
N VAL A 19 5.98 -8.35 -25.61
CA VAL A 19 5.94 -7.64 -26.89
C VAL A 19 6.62 -6.30 -26.70
N ALA A 20 7.75 -6.12 -27.38
CA ALA A 20 8.49 -4.88 -27.39
C ALA A 20 8.40 -4.22 -28.76
N GLN A 21 7.94 -2.98 -28.78
CA GLN A 21 7.96 -2.13 -29.96
C GLN A 21 8.89 -0.93 -29.71
N ARG A 22 9.66 -0.51 -30.72
CA ARG A 22 10.34 0.80 -30.68
C ARG A 22 9.34 1.91 -31.01
N GLY A 23 9.34 2.97 -30.21
CA GLY A 23 8.45 4.13 -30.37
C GLY A 23 7.24 4.10 -29.42
N ASP A 24 6.32 5.02 -29.69
CA ASP A 24 5.16 5.27 -28.83
C ASP A 24 3.94 4.42 -29.21
N ILE A 25 3.13 4.05 -28.22
CA ILE A 25 1.84 3.38 -28.38
C ILE A 25 0.73 4.34 -27.99
N THR A 26 -0.29 4.47 -28.83
CA THR A 26 -1.51 5.23 -28.51
C THR A 26 -2.71 4.29 -28.43
N ILE A 27 -3.42 4.29 -27.29
CA ILE A 27 -4.66 3.54 -27.08
C ILE A 27 -5.83 4.53 -27.26
N PRO A 28 -6.60 4.47 -28.35
CA PRO A 28 -7.67 5.43 -28.59
C PRO A 28 -8.89 5.18 -27.70
N VAL A 29 -9.78 6.17 -27.60
CA VAL A 29 -10.93 6.22 -26.67
C VAL A 29 -11.83 4.98 -26.69
N SER A 30 -11.98 4.32 -27.85
CA SER A 30 -12.83 3.15 -28.04
C SER A 30 -12.11 1.80 -27.85
N THR A 31 -10.85 1.81 -27.41
CA THR A 31 -10.04 0.59 -27.31
C THR A 31 -9.84 0.18 -25.87
N HIS A 32 -10.04 -1.11 -25.61
CA HIS A 32 -9.74 -1.76 -24.34
C HIS A 32 -8.54 -2.70 -24.51
N VAL A 33 -7.44 -2.42 -23.84
CA VAL A 33 -6.23 -3.25 -23.84
C VAL A 33 -6.12 -3.93 -22.48
N LYS A 34 -6.12 -5.27 -22.47
CA LYS A 34 -5.91 -6.09 -21.28
C LYS A 34 -4.56 -6.79 -21.35
N ILE A 35 -3.68 -6.53 -20.40
CA ILE A 35 -2.38 -7.20 -20.25
C ILE A 35 -2.51 -8.25 -19.15
N PRO A 36 -2.52 -9.55 -19.50
CA PRO A 36 -2.67 -10.61 -18.50
C PRO A 36 -1.41 -10.82 -17.67
N LEU A 37 -1.55 -11.54 -16.56
CA LEU A 37 -0.45 -11.84 -15.64
C LEU A 37 0.71 -12.53 -16.37
N GLY A 38 1.93 -12.02 -16.16
CA GLY A 38 3.15 -12.55 -16.79
C GLY A 38 3.40 -12.10 -18.23
N ALA A 39 2.52 -11.29 -18.83
CA ALA A 39 2.77 -10.63 -20.11
C ALA A 39 3.34 -9.23 -19.90
N GLN A 40 4.15 -8.76 -20.85
CA GLN A 40 4.68 -7.40 -20.84
C GLN A 40 4.48 -6.71 -22.18
N LEU A 41 4.07 -5.45 -22.14
CA LEU A 41 3.98 -4.56 -23.29
C LEU A 41 5.00 -3.41 -23.12
N CYS A 42 6.00 -3.34 -24.00
CA CYS A 42 7.01 -2.28 -23.98
C CYS A 42 6.80 -1.26 -25.12
N ALA A 43 6.91 0.02 -24.76
CA ALA A 43 7.01 1.16 -25.65
C ALA A 43 7.90 2.23 -25.01
N ASP A 44 8.31 3.25 -25.76
CA ASP A 44 8.98 4.43 -25.19
C ASP A 44 7.98 5.25 -24.37
N THR A 45 6.80 5.51 -24.96
CA THR A 45 5.68 6.21 -24.32
C THR A 45 4.34 5.57 -24.66
N PHE A 46 3.44 5.46 -23.68
CA PHE A 46 2.03 5.14 -23.86
C PHE A 46 1.18 6.41 -23.75
N TYR A 47 0.30 6.64 -24.73
CA TYR A 47 -0.75 7.66 -24.69
C TYR A 47 -2.11 6.96 -24.64
N VAL A 48 -2.73 6.90 -23.46
CA VAL A 48 -3.95 6.13 -23.22
C VAL A 48 -5.16 7.05 -23.18
N TYR A 49 -5.99 7.04 -24.21
CA TYR A 49 -7.28 7.74 -24.27
C TYR A 49 -8.47 6.79 -24.06
N GLY A 50 -8.29 5.48 -24.28
CA GLY A 50 -9.27 4.42 -24.00
C GLY A 50 -9.09 3.77 -22.63
N THR A 51 -9.18 2.45 -22.56
CA THR A 51 -8.95 1.68 -21.33
C THR A 51 -7.69 0.82 -21.43
N LEU A 52 -6.84 0.93 -20.42
CA LEU A 52 -5.69 0.05 -20.20
C LEU A 52 -5.86 -0.67 -18.85
N GLU A 53 -5.97 -1.99 -18.90
CA GLU A 53 -6.08 -2.88 -17.75
C GLU A 53 -4.84 -3.78 -17.72
N ALA A 54 -3.99 -3.66 -16.69
CA ALA A 54 -2.82 -4.51 -16.53
C ALA A 54 -2.97 -5.36 -15.27
N ALA A 55 -2.67 -6.67 -15.36
CA ALA A 55 -2.80 -7.59 -14.24
C ALA A 55 -1.81 -7.32 -13.08
N ASP A 56 -0.80 -6.48 -13.31
CA ASP A 56 0.10 -5.92 -12.30
C ASP A 56 0.79 -4.64 -12.84
N TYR A 57 1.54 -3.92 -11.98
CA TYR A 57 2.41 -2.81 -12.40
C TYR A 57 3.60 -3.26 -13.29
N SER A 58 3.77 -4.57 -13.53
CA SER A 58 4.85 -5.14 -14.34
C SER A 58 4.44 -5.41 -15.78
N GLY A 59 3.13 -5.35 -16.08
CA GLY A 59 2.56 -5.55 -17.41
C GLY A 59 2.97 -4.48 -18.43
N VAL A 60 3.42 -3.32 -17.96
CA VAL A 60 4.12 -2.32 -18.78
C VAL A 60 5.59 -2.31 -18.37
N CYS A 61 6.48 -2.33 -19.37
CA CYS A 61 7.92 -2.38 -19.09
C CYS A 61 8.37 -1.17 -18.27
N ALA A 62 9.23 -1.40 -17.27
CA ALA A 62 9.61 -0.39 -16.27
C ALA A 62 10.22 0.91 -16.84
N THR A 63 10.69 0.88 -18.09
CA THR A 63 11.28 2.03 -18.80
C THR A 63 10.24 2.87 -19.55
N ALA A 64 9.02 2.41 -19.71
CA ALA A 64 8.00 3.11 -20.49
C ALA A 64 7.37 4.26 -19.68
N LYS A 65 7.18 5.41 -20.33
CA LYS A 65 6.38 6.51 -19.76
C LYS A 65 4.90 6.29 -20.09
N VAL A 66 4.00 6.47 -19.14
CA VAL A 66 2.55 6.28 -19.36
C VAL A 66 1.81 7.59 -19.11
N TYR A 67 1.13 8.11 -20.13
CA TYR A 67 0.22 9.25 -20.04
C TYR A 67 -1.23 8.76 -20.19
N CYS A 68 -1.96 8.75 -19.09
CA CYS A 68 -3.37 8.35 -19.04
C CYS A 68 -4.29 9.56 -19.15
N TYR A 69 -5.06 9.61 -20.24
CA TYR A 69 -6.15 10.56 -20.51
C TYR A 69 -7.54 9.87 -20.49
N GLY A 70 -7.56 8.54 -20.57
CA GLY A 70 -8.73 7.67 -20.40
C GLY A 70 -8.71 6.91 -19.07
N THR A 71 -9.21 5.66 -19.06
CA THR A 71 -9.29 4.84 -17.84
C THR A 71 -8.06 3.93 -17.74
N CYS A 72 -7.27 4.07 -16.68
CA CYS A 72 -6.16 3.17 -16.36
C CYS A 72 -6.50 2.49 -15.04
N LEU A 73 -6.96 1.24 -15.11
CA LEU A 73 -7.34 0.48 -13.91
C LEU A 73 -6.12 -0.32 -13.44
N PRO A 74 -5.74 -0.25 -12.15
CA PRO A 74 -5.06 -1.38 -11.53
C PRO A 74 -6.00 -2.60 -11.63
N PRO A 75 -5.48 -3.83 -11.62
CA PRO A 75 -6.35 -5.01 -11.70
C PRO A 75 -7.38 -4.94 -10.57
N ASP A 76 -8.58 -5.49 -10.79
CA ASP A 76 -9.49 -5.85 -9.69
C ASP A 76 -8.67 -6.71 -8.73
N LEU A 77 -8.21 -6.10 -7.64
CA LEU A 77 -7.35 -6.77 -6.69
C LEU A 77 -8.24 -7.78 -5.97
N PRO A 78 -7.90 -9.08 -5.99
CA PRO A 78 -8.69 -10.11 -5.30
C PRO A 78 -8.77 -9.87 -3.79
N VAL A 79 -7.97 -8.94 -3.25
CA VAL A 79 -8.12 -8.40 -1.90
C VAL A 79 -7.96 -6.89 -1.96
N GLU A 80 -8.84 -6.17 -1.28
CA GLU A 80 -8.69 -4.74 -1.07
C GLU A 80 -7.85 -4.49 0.20
N LEU A 81 -6.53 -4.31 0.01
CA LEU A 81 -5.60 -4.00 1.10
C LEU A 81 -5.81 -2.56 1.59
N LEU A 82 -6.20 -2.40 2.85
CA LEU A 82 -6.44 -1.09 3.47
C LEU A 82 -5.15 -0.43 3.95
N SER A 83 -4.28 -1.22 4.57
CA SER A 83 -3.05 -0.71 5.17
C SER A 83 -1.96 -1.78 5.15
N LEU A 84 -0.72 -1.33 5.07
CA LEU A 84 0.46 -2.12 5.40
C LEU A 84 1.45 -1.19 6.11
N ALA A 85 1.94 -1.62 7.26
CA ALA A 85 2.94 -0.93 8.04
C ALA A 85 4.02 -1.91 8.49
N ALA A 86 5.26 -1.44 8.55
CA ALA A 86 6.36 -2.18 9.15
C ALA A 86 7.11 -1.29 10.15
N TYR A 87 7.51 -1.85 11.28
CA TYR A 87 8.20 -1.10 12.33
C TYR A 87 9.19 -1.97 13.11
N LEU A 88 10.30 -1.36 13.52
CA LEU A 88 11.34 -2.04 14.30
C LEU A 88 11.05 -1.85 15.79
N HIS A 89 10.86 -2.95 16.51
CA HIS A 89 10.66 -2.95 17.95
C HIS A 89 11.42 -4.13 18.57
N ASP A 90 12.20 -3.87 19.62
CA ASP A 90 13.04 -4.86 20.32
C ASP A 90 13.91 -5.72 19.37
N GLY A 91 14.56 -5.07 18.40
CA GLY A 91 15.46 -5.73 17.44
C GLY A 91 14.75 -6.62 16.43
N ARG A 92 13.42 -6.52 16.30
CA ARG A 92 12.61 -7.30 15.37
C ARG A 92 11.69 -6.38 14.58
N VAL A 93 11.37 -6.77 13.35
CA VAL A 93 10.42 -6.01 12.55
C VAL A 93 9.05 -6.64 12.64
N TYR A 94 8.07 -5.83 13.01
CA TYR A 94 6.67 -6.18 13.00
C TYR A 94 6.05 -5.61 11.73
N LEU A 95 5.36 -6.46 10.98
CA LEU A 95 4.53 -6.09 9.85
C LEU A 95 3.08 -6.25 10.27
N ARG A 96 2.28 -5.22 10.03
CA ARG A 96 0.84 -5.22 10.27
C ARG A 96 0.09 -4.74 9.06
N TRP A 97 -1.00 -5.42 8.74
CA TRP A 97 -1.86 -5.03 7.64
C TRP A 97 -3.31 -5.38 7.91
N ALA A 98 -4.19 -4.70 7.18
CA ALA A 98 -5.62 -4.95 7.20
C ALA A 98 -6.18 -5.06 5.78
N THR A 99 -7.16 -5.94 5.61
CA THR A 99 -7.91 -6.15 4.37
C THR A 99 -9.36 -5.71 4.60
N ALA A 100 -9.96 -5.03 3.62
CA ALA A 100 -11.39 -4.69 3.66
C ALA A 100 -12.25 -5.87 3.18
N THR A 101 -11.80 -6.50 2.11
CA THR A 101 -12.43 -7.66 1.48
C THR A 101 -11.35 -8.59 0.96
N GLU A 102 -11.65 -9.88 0.92
CA GLU A 102 -10.82 -10.93 0.35
C GLU A 102 -11.67 -11.81 -0.55
N GLU A 103 -11.14 -12.19 -1.70
CA GLU A 103 -11.76 -13.08 -2.66
C GLU A 103 -10.77 -14.20 -2.99
N ASN A 104 -11.14 -15.43 -2.66
CA ASN A 104 -10.32 -16.62 -2.85
C ASN A 104 -8.89 -16.47 -2.29
N ASN A 105 -8.69 -15.70 -1.23
CA ASN A 105 -7.37 -15.43 -0.68
C ASN A 105 -6.84 -16.66 0.07
N TYR A 106 -5.77 -17.26 -0.44
CA TYR A 106 -5.05 -18.34 0.22
C TYR A 106 -4.15 -17.79 1.35
N GLY A 107 -3.53 -16.63 1.13
CA GLY A 107 -2.80 -15.92 2.16
C GLY A 107 -1.69 -15.03 1.63
N PHE A 108 -0.79 -14.63 2.52
CA PHE A 108 0.22 -13.62 2.25
C PHE A 108 1.62 -14.20 2.44
N ASP A 109 2.36 -14.30 1.35
CA ASP A 109 3.81 -14.45 1.39
C ASP A 109 4.40 -13.11 1.87
N VAL A 110 5.07 -13.13 3.02
CA VAL A 110 5.80 -11.96 3.51
C VAL A 110 7.18 -11.98 2.86
N GLU A 111 7.46 -10.97 2.04
CA GLU A 111 8.73 -10.86 1.33
C GLU A 111 9.57 -9.71 1.87
N ARG A 112 10.88 -9.95 2.01
CA ARG A 112 11.87 -9.00 2.49
C ARG A 112 12.93 -8.77 1.41
N SER A 113 13.38 -7.52 1.28
CA SER A 113 14.61 -7.18 0.57
C SER A 113 15.51 -6.31 1.44
N VAL A 114 16.81 -6.59 1.40
CA VAL A 114 17.87 -5.75 2.02
C VAL A 114 18.73 -5.03 0.97
N VAL A 115 18.33 -5.14 -0.31
CA VAL A 115 19.06 -4.60 -1.46
C VAL A 115 18.41 -3.30 -1.94
N SER A 116 17.13 -3.36 -2.30
CA SER A 116 16.37 -2.19 -2.78
C SER A 116 14.87 -2.45 -2.76
N ARG A 117 14.08 -1.40 -3.03
CA ARG A 117 12.62 -1.49 -3.23
C ARG A 117 12.19 -2.31 -4.46
N SER A 118 13.11 -2.64 -5.38
CA SER A 118 12.77 -3.29 -6.65
C SER A 118 13.41 -4.66 -6.86
N LEU A 119 14.45 -5.01 -6.10
CA LEU A 119 15.25 -6.21 -6.32
C LEU A 119 15.61 -6.88 -4.99
N GLY A 120 16.00 -8.17 -5.05
CA GLY A 120 16.53 -8.88 -3.89
C GLY A 120 15.47 -9.40 -2.91
N TRP A 121 14.25 -9.64 -3.40
CA TRP A 121 13.14 -10.15 -2.59
C TRP A 121 13.34 -11.63 -2.21
N SER A 122 13.08 -11.95 -0.95
CA SER A 122 13.07 -13.31 -0.42
C SER A 122 11.86 -13.49 0.49
N LYS A 123 11.16 -14.62 0.36
CA LYS A 123 10.09 -14.99 1.28
C LYS A 123 10.68 -15.26 2.66
N VAL A 124 10.20 -14.54 3.66
CA VAL A 124 10.60 -14.71 5.07
C VAL A 124 9.52 -15.38 5.90
N GLY A 125 8.27 -15.35 5.45
CA GLY A 125 7.16 -15.97 6.17
C GLY A 125 5.91 -16.13 5.30
N PHE A 126 4.90 -16.77 5.88
CA PHE A 126 3.57 -16.90 5.29
C PHE A 126 2.52 -16.70 6.38
N VAL A 127 1.49 -15.93 6.08
CA VAL A 127 0.32 -15.76 6.95
C VAL A 127 -0.92 -16.21 6.18
N PRO A 128 -1.68 -17.22 6.68
CA PRO A 128 -2.87 -17.70 5.98
C PRO A 128 -3.92 -16.59 5.90
N GLY A 129 -4.58 -16.51 4.73
CA GLY A 129 -5.70 -15.60 4.50
C GLY A 129 -7.01 -16.16 5.04
N SER A 130 -8.08 -15.39 4.87
CA SER A 130 -9.43 -15.77 5.34
C SER A 130 -10.33 -16.29 4.21
N GLY A 131 -9.77 -16.61 3.04
CA GLY A 131 -10.53 -17.13 1.89
C GLY A 131 -11.32 -16.03 1.18
N THR A 132 -12.64 -16.23 1.09
CA THR A 132 -13.56 -15.22 0.53
C THR A 132 -14.37 -14.62 1.66
N THR A 133 -14.20 -13.33 1.91
CA THR A 133 -14.82 -12.60 3.01
C THR A 133 -14.96 -11.13 2.66
N THR A 134 -16.04 -10.50 3.12
CA THR A 134 -16.22 -9.04 3.07
C THR A 134 -16.06 -8.40 4.44
N GLU A 135 -15.61 -9.19 5.42
CA GLU A 135 -15.31 -8.69 6.77
C GLU A 135 -13.88 -8.13 6.81
N LEU A 136 -13.68 -7.15 7.67
CA LEU A 136 -12.36 -6.59 7.90
C LEU A 136 -11.50 -7.59 8.68
N HIS A 137 -10.34 -7.95 8.12
CA HIS A 137 -9.35 -8.78 8.79
C HIS A 137 -8.07 -8.01 9.08
N GLN A 138 -7.44 -8.34 10.21
CA GLN A 138 -6.18 -7.77 10.66
C GLN A 138 -5.17 -8.89 10.83
N TYR A 139 -3.96 -8.63 10.35
CA TYR A 139 -2.88 -9.60 10.33
C TYR A 139 -1.61 -8.99 10.89
N GLU A 140 -0.79 -9.84 11.51
CA GLU A 140 0.53 -9.48 12.00
C GLU A 140 1.55 -10.55 11.61
N TYR A 141 2.74 -10.12 11.21
CA TYR A 141 3.90 -10.97 11.04
C TYR A 141 5.11 -10.37 11.75
N LYS A 142 5.90 -11.23 12.39
CA LYS A 142 7.09 -10.84 13.15
C LYS A 142 8.32 -11.44 12.50
N ASP A 143 9.15 -10.56 11.95
CA ASP A 143 10.42 -10.93 11.35
C ASP A 143 11.56 -10.84 12.37
N ASP A 144 12.21 -11.97 12.62
CA ASP A 144 13.36 -12.08 13.52
C ASP A 144 14.65 -11.69 12.77
N LEU A 145 15.23 -10.56 13.17
CA LEU A 145 16.43 -10.00 12.57
C LEU A 145 17.70 -10.34 13.35
N SER A 146 17.69 -11.37 14.19
CA SER A 146 18.88 -11.83 14.94
C SER A 146 20.08 -12.11 14.02
N ALA A 147 19.86 -12.68 12.83
CA ALA A 147 20.89 -12.89 11.81
C ALA A 147 21.40 -11.59 11.15
N PHE A 148 20.68 -10.48 11.32
CA PHE A 148 20.98 -9.15 10.79
C PHE A 148 21.34 -8.16 11.89
N SER A 149 21.76 -8.63 13.09
CA SER A 149 22.02 -7.78 14.25
C SER A 149 23.11 -6.71 14.03
N GLN A 150 23.97 -6.90 13.03
CA GLN A 150 25.01 -5.94 12.62
C GLN A 150 24.66 -5.13 11.36
N TYR A 151 23.51 -5.39 10.74
CA TYR A 151 23.08 -4.66 9.54
C TYR A 151 22.52 -3.29 9.92
N SER A 152 23.01 -2.23 9.27
CA SER A 152 22.66 -0.84 9.56
C SER A 152 21.95 -0.09 8.41
N GLY A 153 21.41 -0.83 7.44
CA GLY A 153 20.75 -0.28 6.26
C GLY A 153 19.22 -0.24 6.33
N MET A 154 18.57 -0.05 5.19
CA MET A 154 17.12 -0.16 5.06
C MET A 154 16.72 -1.60 4.75
N ILE A 155 15.64 -2.05 5.37
CA ILE A 155 14.96 -3.28 5.03
C ILE A 155 13.62 -2.92 4.42
N TYR A 156 13.32 -3.52 3.27
CA TYR A 156 12.08 -3.34 2.53
C TYR A 156 11.21 -4.56 2.71
N TYR A 157 9.91 -4.34 2.83
CA TYR A 157 8.91 -5.39 2.93
C TYR A 157 7.78 -5.16 1.96
N ARG A 158 7.22 -6.25 1.45
CA ARG A 158 5.95 -6.27 0.74
C ARG A 158 5.22 -7.57 1.05
N LEU A 159 3.91 -7.55 0.83
CA LEU A 159 3.11 -8.75 0.81
C LEU A 159 2.97 -9.20 -0.64
N ARG A 160 3.18 -10.48 -0.87
CA ARG A 160 2.70 -11.17 -2.06
C ARG A 160 1.46 -11.95 -1.65
N GLN A 161 0.29 -11.39 -1.94
CA GLN A 161 -0.96 -12.08 -1.73
C GLN A 161 -1.08 -13.21 -2.75
N VAL A 162 -1.51 -14.38 -2.31
CA VAL A 162 -1.68 -15.58 -3.13
C VAL A 162 -3.14 -16.01 -3.02
N ASP A 163 -3.78 -16.26 -4.15
CA ASP A 163 -5.14 -16.78 -4.22
C ASP A 163 -5.12 -18.33 -4.25
N ILE A 164 -6.26 -18.95 -4.00
CA ILE A 164 -6.43 -20.42 -3.99
C ILE A 164 -6.08 -21.04 -5.36
N ASP A 165 -6.29 -20.30 -6.46
CA ASP A 165 -5.94 -20.74 -7.82
C ASP A 165 -4.46 -20.50 -8.18
N GLY A 166 -3.67 -19.97 -7.24
CA GLY A 166 -2.24 -19.71 -7.39
C GLY A 166 -1.90 -18.37 -8.06
N LYS A 167 -2.89 -17.55 -8.42
CA LYS A 167 -2.65 -16.15 -8.80
C LYS A 167 -2.09 -15.37 -7.61
N TYR A 168 -1.41 -14.28 -7.92
CA TYR A 168 -0.84 -13.43 -6.89
C TYR A 168 -0.81 -11.96 -7.30
N SER A 169 -0.84 -11.10 -6.30
CA SER A 169 -0.67 -9.66 -6.42
C SER A 169 0.35 -9.18 -5.36
N TYR A 170 0.92 -7.99 -5.55
CA TYR A 170 1.85 -7.39 -4.59
C TYR A 170 1.23 -6.15 -3.96
N SER A 171 1.45 -6.00 -2.65
CA SER A 171 1.20 -4.75 -1.94
C SER A 171 2.19 -3.65 -2.35
N PRO A 172 1.92 -2.39 -1.99
CA PRO A 172 2.98 -1.39 -1.89
C PRO A 172 4.13 -1.86 -1.00
N VAL A 173 5.32 -1.31 -1.25
CA VAL A 173 6.53 -1.58 -0.46
C VAL A 173 6.60 -0.63 0.73
N VAL A 174 6.80 -1.19 1.92
CA VAL A 174 7.12 -0.44 3.15
C VAL A 174 8.59 -0.64 3.51
N GLU A 175 9.18 0.30 4.24
CA GLU A 175 10.60 0.25 4.60
C GLU A 175 10.82 0.50 6.09
N VAL A 176 11.88 -0.10 6.61
CA VAL A 176 12.31 0.04 8.00
C VAL A 176 13.81 0.29 8.02
N SER A 177 14.23 1.35 8.72
CA SER A 177 15.65 1.65 8.90
C SER A 177 16.22 0.89 10.10
N MET A 178 17.32 0.16 9.89
CA MET A 178 18.05 -0.58 10.93
C MET A 178 19.16 0.23 11.60
N SER A 179 19.42 1.45 11.14
CA SER A 179 20.42 2.35 11.74
C SER A 179 19.90 2.85 13.11
N SER A 180 20.35 2.24 14.20
CA SER A 180 19.98 2.67 15.55
C SER A 180 20.63 4.01 15.93
N THR A 181 19.95 5.14 15.70
CA THR A 181 19.96 6.25 16.70
C THR A 181 18.82 7.27 16.62
N SER A 182 17.82 7.14 15.75
CA SER A 182 16.51 7.77 16.01
C SER A 182 15.50 7.23 14.99
N GLN A 183 14.66 6.28 15.41
CA GLN A 183 13.38 6.14 14.71
C GLN A 183 12.61 7.42 15.03
N SER A 184 12.50 8.34 14.08
CA SER A 184 11.69 9.54 14.27
C SER A 184 10.27 9.16 14.70
N ALA A 185 9.59 10.04 15.42
CA ALA A 185 8.17 9.81 15.70
C ALA A 185 7.44 9.56 14.37
N HIS A 186 6.55 8.58 14.37
CA HIS A 186 5.82 8.18 13.17
C HIS A 186 4.37 7.93 13.50
N LEU A 187 3.47 8.43 12.65
CA LEU A 187 2.03 8.21 12.73
C LEU A 187 1.64 7.35 11.53
N TYR A 188 1.26 6.09 11.78
CA TYR A 188 0.90 5.15 10.74
C TYR A 188 -0.50 5.45 10.19
N PRO A 189 -0.81 5.05 8.93
CA PRO A 189 -2.14 5.18 8.37
C PRO A 189 -3.22 4.63 9.30
N SER A 190 -4.25 5.42 9.59
CA SER A 190 -5.42 4.96 10.35
C SER A 190 -6.19 3.93 9.53
N TYR A 191 -6.75 2.91 10.19
CA TYR A 191 -7.56 1.91 9.50
C TYR A 191 -8.81 1.49 10.31
N PRO A 192 -9.96 1.25 9.65
CA PRO A 192 -10.21 1.54 8.23
C PRO A 192 -10.19 3.04 7.93
N ASN A 193 -9.89 3.41 6.69
CA ASN A 193 -10.00 4.77 6.18
C ASN A 193 -10.40 4.69 4.70
N PRO A 194 -11.66 5.02 4.32
CA PRO A 194 -12.68 5.69 5.13
C PRO A 194 -13.19 4.89 6.35
N VAL A 195 -13.48 5.59 7.44
CA VAL A 195 -14.02 5.03 8.69
C VAL A 195 -15.50 5.38 8.82
N ARG A 196 -16.30 4.42 9.27
CA ARG A 196 -17.70 4.63 9.63
C ARG A 196 -17.86 4.94 11.12
N ASP A 197 -17.54 3.96 11.96
CA ASP A 197 -17.80 4.06 13.41
C ASP A 197 -16.52 4.13 14.25
N VAL A 198 -15.55 3.24 13.99
CA VAL A 198 -14.33 3.11 14.80
C VAL A 198 -13.12 2.90 13.88
N MET A 199 -12.04 3.64 14.14
CA MET A 199 -10.73 3.42 13.51
C MET A 199 -9.67 3.04 14.53
N THR A 200 -8.65 2.33 14.09
CA THR A 200 -7.41 2.07 14.82
C THR A 200 -6.37 3.10 14.39
N LEU A 201 -5.74 3.71 15.40
CA LEU A 201 -4.63 4.64 15.26
C LEU A 201 -3.39 3.98 15.83
N GLU A 202 -2.29 4.04 15.08
CA GLU A 202 -1.02 3.45 15.46
C GLU A 202 0.10 4.47 15.29
N TRP A 203 1.04 4.52 16.24
CA TRP A 203 2.20 5.40 16.17
C TRP A 203 3.40 4.83 16.90
N TYR A 204 4.58 5.35 16.56
CA TYR A 204 5.83 5.04 17.22
C TYR A 204 6.46 6.30 17.81
N LEU A 205 7.00 6.18 19.02
CA LEU A 205 7.75 7.23 19.72
C LEU A 205 9.24 6.87 19.85
N PRO A 206 10.20 7.71 19.40
CA PRO A 206 11.64 7.51 19.61
C PRO A 206 12.05 7.53 21.08
N GLU A 207 11.33 8.29 21.88
CA GLU A 207 11.64 8.63 23.27
C GLU A 207 10.32 8.89 24.02
N PRO A 208 10.32 8.79 25.35
CA PRO A 208 9.13 9.10 26.14
C PRO A 208 8.64 10.53 25.85
N SER A 209 7.35 10.70 25.59
CA SER A 209 6.76 11.98 25.20
C SER A 209 5.33 12.10 25.68
N SER A 210 4.88 13.32 25.97
CA SER A 210 3.46 13.60 26.19
C SER A 210 2.74 13.63 24.84
N VAL A 211 1.77 12.73 24.64
CA VAL A 211 1.07 12.53 23.37
C VAL A 211 -0.41 12.88 23.47
N SER A 212 -0.89 13.68 22.52
CA SER A 212 -2.31 13.92 22.29
C SER A 212 -2.69 13.62 20.84
N LEU A 213 -3.93 13.19 20.63
CA LEU A 213 -4.53 12.93 19.32
C LEU A 213 -5.79 13.77 19.17
N SER A 214 -5.84 14.59 18.12
CA SER A 214 -6.99 15.46 17.81
C SER A 214 -7.36 15.38 16.33
N LEU A 215 -8.65 15.54 16.04
CA LEU A 215 -9.20 15.66 14.70
C LEU A 215 -9.59 17.11 14.43
N TYR A 216 -9.18 17.62 13.28
CA TYR A 216 -9.50 18.96 12.80
C TYR A 216 -10.32 18.88 11.52
N ASN A 217 -11.25 19.81 11.33
CA ASN A 217 -11.92 19.97 10.04
C ASN A 217 -11.02 20.73 9.04
N LEU A 218 -11.49 20.88 7.79
CA LEU A 218 -10.76 21.58 6.72
C LEU A 218 -10.52 23.07 7.00
N GLN A 219 -11.25 23.66 7.94
CA GLN A 219 -11.04 25.04 8.40
C GLN A 219 -10.03 25.14 9.56
N GLY A 220 -9.41 24.03 9.97
CA GLY A 220 -8.44 23.98 11.07
C GLY A 220 -9.07 24.08 12.46
N ARG A 221 -10.39 23.93 12.60
CA ARG A 221 -11.08 23.88 13.89
C ARG A 221 -10.99 22.47 14.47
N GLU A 222 -10.55 22.35 15.72
CA GLU A 222 -10.59 21.09 16.47
C GLU A 222 -12.06 20.66 16.64
N VAL A 223 -12.40 19.48 16.10
CA VAL A 223 -13.77 18.92 16.15
C VAL A 223 -13.89 17.77 17.14
N ALA A 224 -12.79 17.10 17.44
CA ALA A 224 -12.73 16.06 18.44
C ALA A 224 -11.30 15.93 19.00
N ARG A 225 -11.20 15.63 20.29
CA ARG A 225 -9.97 15.20 20.93
C ARG A 225 -10.10 13.73 21.29
N ILE A 226 -9.32 12.89 20.62
CA ILE A 226 -9.36 11.43 20.77
C ILE A 226 -8.57 11.01 22.02
N GLN A 227 -7.47 11.69 22.30
CA GLN A 227 -6.62 11.43 23.46
C GLN A 227 -6.11 12.76 24.02
N GLU A 228 -6.36 13.01 25.31
CA GLU A 228 -5.74 14.13 26.02
C GLU A 228 -4.22 13.94 26.14
N PRO A 229 -3.43 15.03 26.29
CA PRO A 229 -2.00 14.91 26.50
C PRO A 229 -1.67 13.99 27.68
N GLN A 230 -1.05 12.85 27.40
CA GLN A 230 -0.62 11.89 28.41
C GLN A 230 0.81 11.43 28.15
N PRO A 231 1.64 11.25 29.21
CA PRO A 231 2.98 10.73 29.05
C PRO A 231 2.93 9.27 28.58
N LEU A 232 3.59 8.99 27.47
CA LEU A 232 3.77 7.65 26.94
C LEU A 232 5.25 7.33 26.85
N GLU A 233 5.59 6.07 27.14
CA GLU A 233 6.95 5.56 27.01
C GLU A 233 7.39 5.49 25.55
N ARG A 234 8.70 5.40 25.34
CA ARG A 234 9.26 5.04 24.03
C ARG A 234 8.63 3.75 23.51
N GLY A 235 8.34 3.71 22.21
CA GLY A 235 7.91 2.49 21.54
C GLY A 235 6.63 2.67 20.73
N PHE A 236 6.02 1.54 20.41
CA PHE A 236 4.82 1.47 19.61
C PHE A 236 3.56 1.58 20.48
N HIS A 237 2.58 2.32 19.99
CA HIS A 237 1.31 2.57 20.66
C HIS A 237 0.16 2.41 19.68
N ALA A 238 -0.96 1.91 20.18
CA ALA A 238 -2.19 1.77 19.41
C ALA A 238 -3.40 2.19 20.24
N LEU A 239 -4.37 2.83 19.59
CA LEU A 239 -5.62 3.26 20.20
C LEU A 239 -6.79 3.06 19.23
N ARG A 240 -7.92 2.58 19.73
CA ARG A 240 -9.19 2.58 18.98
C ARG A 240 -9.95 3.87 19.25
N ALA A 241 -10.31 4.59 18.20
CA ALA A 241 -10.99 5.87 18.25
C ALA A 241 -12.40 5.76 17.63
N SER A 242 -13.43 6.18 18.37
CA SER A 242 -14.81 6.23 17.86
C SER A 242 -15.07 7.58 17.18
N VAL A 243 -15.63 7.51 15.98
CA VAL A 243 -16.01 8.66 15.13
C VAL A 243 -17.48 8.58 14.70
N GLY A 244 -18.26 7.63 15.24
CA GLY A 244 -19.66 7.40 14.86
C GLY A 244 -20.58 8.63 14.96
N ASN A 245 -20.26 9.57 15.87
CA ASN A 245 -21.03 10.81 16.05
C ASN A 245 -20.51 11.98 15.21
N MET A 246 -19.44 11.79 14.43
CA MET A 246 -18.86 12.82 13.58
C MET A 246 -19.57 12.84 12.22
N PRO A 247 -19.90 14.00 11.64
CA PRO A 247 -20.47 14.06 10.30
C PRO A 247 -19.55 13.42 9.24
N SER A 248 -20.13 12.88 8.16
CA SER A 248 -19.35 12.41 7.01
C SER A 248 -18.52 13.57 6.44
N GLY A 249 -17.24 13.31 6.13
CA GLY A 249 -16.33 14.34 5.63
C GLY A 249 -14.86 13.99 5.81
N MET A 250 -13.98 14.87 5.32
CA MET A 250 -12.54 14.74 5.50
C MET A 250 -12.08 15.50 6.74
N TYR A 251 -11.23 14.86 7.53
CA TYR A 251 -10.64 15.37 8.75
C TYR A 251 -9.13 15.21 8.71
N ASN A 252 -8.42 16.11 9.37
CA ASN A 252 -6.99 15.98 9.60
C ASN A 252 -6.78 15.43 11.02
N LEU A 253 -6.27 14.20 11.12
CA LEU A 253 -5.81 13.63 12.37
C LEU A 253 -4.41 14.15 12.66
N VAL A 254 -4.23 14.72 13.85
CA VAL A 254 -2.97 15.27 14.32
C VAL A 254 -2.53 14.50 15.56
N LEU A 255 -1.31 13.96 15.50
CA LEU A 255 -0.57 13.48 16.64
C LEU A 255 0.42 14.57 17.06
N GLN A 256 0.33 15.02 18.31
CA GLN A 256 1.31 15.90 18.94
C GLN A 256 2.09 15.08 19.97
N ALA A 257 3.41 14.98 19.82
CA ALA A 257 4.32 14.29 20.73
C ALA A 257 5.50 15.22 21.07
N GLY A 258 5.44 15.87 22.24
CA GLY A 258 6.40 16.93 22.58
C GLY A 258 6.35 18.07 21.55
N GLU A 259 7.48 18.39 20.93
CA GLU A 259 7.55 19.37 19.82
C GLU A 259 7.18 18.76 18.46
N THR A 260 7.13 17.43 18.34
CA THR A 260 6.84 16.76 17.08
C THR A 260 5.35 16.77 16.79
N ARG A 261 4.98 17.24 15.59
CA ARG A 261 3.60 17.23 15.10
C ARG A 261 3.52 16.44 13.80
N LEU A 262 2.74 15.36 13.81
CA LEU A 262 2.49 14.52 12.65
C LEU A 262 1.02 14.58 12.30
N SER A 263 0.68 14.44 11.02
CA SER A 263 -0.72 14.45 10.61
C SER A 263 -0.99 13.55 9.42
N GLN A 264 -2.22 13.07 9.33
CA GLN A 264 -2.75 12.34 8.19
C GLN A 264 -4.21 12.71 7.94
N VAL A 265 -4.73 12.38 6.75
CA VAL A 265 -6.14 12.57 6.41
C VAL A 265 -6.93 11.34 6.84
N VAL A 266 -8.06 11.57 7.49
CA VAL A 266 -9.07 10.58 7.84
C VAL A 266 -10.37 10.96 7.15
N VAL A 267 -10.99 10.02 6.46
CA VAL A 267 -12.29 10.19 5.81
C VAL A 267 -13.34 9.50 6.66
N VAL A 268 -14.34 10.24 7.17
CA VAL A 268 -15.49 9.65 7.86
C VAL A 268 -16.63 9.50 6.85
N GLN A 269 -17.27 8.32 6.81
CA GLN A 269 -18.35 8.02 5.89
C GLN A 269 -19.43 7.16 6.55
N HIS A 270 -20.63 7.74 6.69
CA HIS A 270 -21.86 7.07 7.16
C HIS A 270 -22.78 6.67 6.03
#